data_AF-A0A959A3J6-F1
#
_entry.id   AF-A0A959A3J6-F1
#
_cell.length_a   1.000
_cell.length_b   1.000
_cell.length_c   1.000
_cell.angle_alpha   90.00
_cell.angle_beta   90.00
_cell.angle_gamma   90.00
#
_symmetry.space_group_name_H-M   'P 1'
#
loop_
_entity.id
_entity.type
_entity.pdbx_description
1 polymer ?
#
loop_
_entity_poly.entity_id
_entity_poly.type
_entity_poly.pdbx_seq_one_letter_code
_entity_poly.pdbx_strand_id
1 'polypeptide(L)'
;KIPIGVQLNSFVGARTIVQLYYRYYWDNFGINAHTFSIETPVKIVPQLVVTPFVRFYTQGKADYFYPYQTAPNTVPFFTSDYDLSDFSSFKYGAGLKFIGIKGGSLKQFGLRYAHYSRSDGLYFNQLTSYLSVPTK
;
A
#
# COMPACT_ATOMS: atom_id res chain seq x y z
N LYS A 1 -12.19 15.00 -8.43
CA LYS A 1 -11.54 13.69 -8.22
C LYS A 1 -12.59 12.62 -7.96
N ILE A 2 -12.41 11.43 -8.53
CA ILE A 2 -13.31 10.29 -8.41
C ILE A 2 -12.45 9.05 -8.05
N PRO A 3 -12.51 8.58 -6.79
CA PRO A 3 -11.94 7.29 -6.40
C PRO A 3 -13.01 6.20 -6.42
N ILE A 4 -12.78 5.11 -7.15
CA ILE A 4 -13.64 3.92 -7.15
C ILE A 4 -12.80 2.72 -6.72
N GLY A 5 -13.25 2.00 -5.69
CA GLY A 5 -12.54 0.84 -5.16
C GLY A 5 -13.45 -0.38 -5.04
N VAL A 6 -12.88 -1.55 -5.28
CA VAL A 6 -13.52 -2.85 -5.07
C VAL A 6 -12.61 -3.68 -4.17
N GLN A 7 -13.18 -4.27 -3.12
CA GLN A 7 -12.49 -5.19 -2.23
C GLN A 7 -13.23 -6.52 -2.19
N LEU A 8 -12.51 -7.61 -2.44
CA LEU A 8 -13.02 -8.97 -2.38
C LEU A 8 -12.22 -9.75 -1.35
N ASN A 9 -12.91 -10.35 -0.38
CA ASN A 9 -12.29 -11.17 0.65
C ASN A 9 -12.89 -12.57 0.58
N SER A 10 -12.04 -13.58 0.46
CA SER A 10 -12.48 -14.98 0.39
C SER A 10 -11.66 -15.86 1.32
N PHE A 11 -12.32 -16.83 1.95
CA PHE A 11 -11.65 -17.88 2.71
C PHE A 11 -11.15 -18.95 1.74
N VAL A 12 -9.86 -19.29 1.85
CA VAL A 12 -9.26 -20.42 1.14
C VAL A 12 -8.90 -21.47 2.20
N GLY A 13 -9.81 -22.43 2.39
CA GLY A 13 -9.74 -23.38 3.50
C GLY A 13 -10.00 -22.73 4.87
N ALA A 14 -9.57 -23.39 5.94
CA ALA A 14 -9.90 -22.97 7.32
C ALA A 14 -8.95 -21.92 7.92
N ARG A 15 -7.77 -21.72 7.31
CA ARG A 15 -6.67 -20.95 7.92
C ARG A 15 -6.23 -19.73 7.11
N THR A 16 -6.69 -19.59 5.87
CA THR A 16 -6.20 -18.56 4.95
C THR A 16 -7.36 -17.70 4.46
N ILE A 17 -7.12 -16.38 4.40
CA ILE A 17 -8.01 -15.42 3.76
C ILE A 17 -7.22 -14.79 2.62
N VAL A 18 -7.82 -14.70 1.44
CA VAL A 18 -7.27 -13.91 0.33
C VAL A 18 -8.08 -12.63 0.23
N GLN A 19 -7.39 -11.50 0.33
CA GLN A 19 -7.96 -10.16 0.23
C GLN A 19 -7.43 -9.51 -1.06
N LEU A 20 -8.31 -9.31 -2.02
CA LEU A 20 -8.03 -8.61 -3.26
C LEU A 20 -8.60 -7.20 -3.17
N TYR A 21 -7.82 -6.22 -3.60
CA TYR A 21 -8.25 -4.83 -3.66
C TYR A 21 -7.82 -4.21 -4.98
N TYR A 22 -8.78 -3.60 -5.66
CA TYR A 22 -8.54 -2.78 -6.83
C TYR A 22 -9.10 -1.38 -6.61
N ARG A 23 -8.36 -0.36 -7.03
CA ARG A 23 -8.83 1.03 -7.03
C ARG A 23 -8.48 1.72 -8.33
N TYR A 24 -9.47 2.33 -8.97
CA TYR A 24 -9.30 3.35 -9.98
C TYR A 24 -9.39 4.74 -9.33
N TYR A 25 -8.48 5.63 -9.70
CA TYR A 25 -8.48 7.02 -9.27
C TYR A 25 -8.35 7.91 -10.49
N TRP A 26 -9.15 8.97 -10.52
CA TRP A 26 -9.06 10.00 -11.53
C TRP A 26 -9.30 11.38 -10.91
N ASP A 27 -8.63 12.42 -11.39
CA ASP A 27 -8.91 13.79 -10.99
C ASP A 27 -8.81 14.82 -12.13
N ASN A 28 -9.08 16.07 -11.78
CA ASN A 28 -9.13 17.20 -12.70
C ASN A 28 -7.76 17.81 -12.99
N PHE A 29 -6.67 17.26 -12.45
CA PHE A 29 -5.30 17.64 -12.82
C PHE A 29 -4.75 16.69 -13.89
N GLY A 30 -5.58 15.81 -14.46
CA GLY A 30 -5.20 14.85 -15.50
C GLY A 30 -4.68 13.52 -14.96
N ILE A 31 -4.55 13.37 -13.63
CA ILE A 31 -4.05 12.12 -13.04
C ILE A 31 -5.10 11.04 -13.19
N ASN A 32 -4.71 9.94 -13.83
CA ASN A 32 -5.40 8.65 -13.80
C ASN A 32 -4.48 7.61 -13.15
N ALA A 33 -5.03 6.80 -12.25
CA ALA A 33 -4.23 5.81 -11.55
C ALA A 33 -4.99 4.53 -11.25
N HIS A 34 -4.24 3.42 -11.25
CA HIS A 34 -4.73 2.10 -10.90
C HIS A 34 -3.92 1.54 -9.75
N THR A 35 -4.60 1.05 -8.72
CA THR A 35 -4.00 0.30 -7.62
C THR A 35 -4.53 -1.11 -7.66
N PHE A 36 -3.64 -2.09 -7.59
CA PHE A 36 -3.98 -3.48 -7.34
C PHE A 36 -3.22 -3.97 -6.11
N SER A 37 -3.89 -4.64 -5.19
CA SER A 37 -3.27 -5.17 -3.98
C SER A 37 -3.83 -6.54 -3.65
N ILE A 38 -2.94 -7.43 -3.23
CA ILE A 38 -3.27 -8.74 -2.67
C ILE A 38 -2.66 -8.81 -1.28
N GLU A 39 -3.47 -9.19 -0.30
CA GLU A 39 -3.02 -9.47 1.07
C GLU A 39 -3.60 -10.81 1.52
N THR A 40 -2.77 -11.68 2.07
CA THR A 40 -3.17 -13.06 2.39
C THR A 40 -2.86 -13.41 3.84
N PRO A 41 -3.74 -13.09 4.82
CA PRO A 41 -3.55 -13.53 6.19
C PRO A 41 -3.65 -15.06 6.32
N VAL A 42 -2.60 -15.69 6.85
CA VAL A 42 -2.52 -17.13 7.10
C VAL A 42 -2.32 -17.38 8.59
N LYS A 43 -3.26 -18.11 9.20
CA LYS A 43 -3.14 -18.59 10.59
C LYS A 43 -2.20 -19.78 10.64
N ILE A 44 -1.02 -19.60 11.19
CA ILE A 44 -0.04 -20.68 11.39
C ILE A 44 -0.44 -21.50 12.61
N VAL A 45 -0.70 -20.81 13.72
CA VAL A 45 -1.27 -21.34 14.97
C VAL A 45 -2.28 -20.33 15.52
N PRO A 46 -3.13 -20.66 16.52
CA PRO A 46 -4.16 -19.74 17.02
C PRO A 46 -3.62 -18.36 17.45
N GLN A 47 -2.37 -18.31 17.91
CA GLN A 47 -1.69 -17.11 18.39
C GLN A 47 -0.87 -16.40 17.33
N LEU A 48 -0.64 -16.98 16.14
CA LEU A 48 0.28 -16.42 15.14
C LEU A 48 -0.36 -16.36 13.75
N VAL A 49 -0.39 -15.16 13.19
CA VAL A 49 -0.83 -14.88 11.82
C VAL A 49 0.33 -14.29 11.03
N VAL A 50 0.61 -14.86 9.87
CA VAL A 50 1.55 -14.33 8.89
C VAL A 50 0.75 -13.78 7.71
N THR A 51 1.08 -12.58 7.27
CA THR A 51 0.32 -11.88 6.25
C THR A 51 1.26 -11.35 5.16
N PRO A 52 1.65 -12.20 4.17
CA PRO A 52 2.28 -11.71 2.96
C PRO A 52 1.34 -10.78 2.20
N PHE A 53 1.93 -9.79 1.52
CA PHE A 53 1.19 -8.87 0.68
C PHE A 53 2.04 -8.35 -0.48
N VAL A 54 1.34 -7.93 -1.51
CA VAL A 54 1.89 -7.22 -2.66
C VAL A 54 0.91 -6.15 -3.11
N ARG A 55 1.42 -5.02 -3.57
CA ARG A 55 0.66 -3.91 -4.12
C ARG A 55 1.40 -3.35 -5.33
N PHE A 56 0.70 -3.29 -6.45
CA PHE A 56 1.12 -2.60 -7.65
C PHE A 56 0.31 -1.32 -7.82
N TYR A 57 0.98 -0.26 -8.24
CA TYR A 57 0.37 1.03 -8.52
C TYR A 57 0.92 1.55 -9.84
N THR A 58 0.06 2.14 -10.65
CA THR A 58 0.48 2.89 -11.84
C THR A 58 -0.34 4.17 -11.93
N GLN A 59 0.31 5.24 -12.34
CA GLN A 59 -0.24 6.57 -12.45
C GLN A 59 0.28 7.23 -13.74
N GLY A 60 -0.61 7.93 -14.45
CA GLY A 60 -0.22 8.88 -15.48
C GLY A 60 0.16 10.24 -14.89
N LYS A 61 0.93 11.01 -15.65
CA LYS A 61 1.35 12.36 -15.25
C LYS A 61 0.16 13.32 -15.16
N ALA A 62 0.27 14.31 -14.28
CA ALA A 62 -0.62 15.46 -14.28
C ALA A 62 -0.40 16.33 -15.54
N ASP A 63 -1.44 17.06 -15.95
CA ASP A 63 -1.43 17.96 -17.12
C ASP A 63 -0.37 19.06 -17.02
N TYR A 64 -0.05 19.48 -15.79
CA TYR A 64 0.90 20.55 -15.48
C TYR A 64 2.30 20.04 -15.13
N PHE A 65 2.56 18.73 -15.21
CA PHE A 65 3.86 18.17 -14.87
C PHE A 65 4.85 18.35 -16.03
N TYR A 66 5.98 18.96 -15.71
CA TYR A 66 7.15 19.07 -16.59
C TYR A 66 8.40 18.64 -15.82
N PRO A 67 9.27 17.81 -16.43
CA PRO A 67 10.59 17.55 -15.88
C PRO A 67 11.35 18.86 -15.57
N TYR A 68 12.26 18.79 -14.61
CA TYR A 68 13.04 19.96 -14.18
C TYR A 68 13.68 20.69 -15.37
N GLN A 69 13.48 22.01 -15.42
CA GLN A 69 13.98 22.90 -16.49
C GLN A 69 13.47 22.60 -17.91
N THR A 70 12.38 21.85 -18.07
CA THR A 70 11.79 21.57 -19.40
C THR A 70 10.48 22.32 -19.69
N ALA A 71 9.92 23.03 -18.71
CA ALA A 71 8.70 23.79 -18.88
C ALA A 71 8.91 24.98 -19.85
N PRO A 72 8.07 25.15 -20.89
CA PRO A 72 8.17 26.30 -21.77
C PRO A 72 7.83 27.60 -21.05
N ASN A 73 8.53 28.69 -21.37
CA ASN A 73 8.27 30.04 -20.83
C ASN A 73 6.86 30.58 -21.17
N THR A 74 6.14 29.93 -22.09
CA THR A 74 4.77 30.28 -22.49
C THR A 74 3.70 29.66 -21.58
N VAL A 75 4.06 28.71 -20.71
CA VAL A 75 3.10 28.03 -19.83
C VAL A 75 3.06 28.77 -18.48
N PRO A 76 1.90 29.31 -18.07
CA PRO A 76 1.80 30.15 -16.86
C PRO A 76 1.89 29.35 -15.55
N PHE A 77 1.56 28.05 -15.57
CA PHE A 77 1.56 27.18 -14.39
C PHE A 77 2.17 25.82 -14.73
N PHE A 78 3.16 25.39 -13.97
CA PHE A 78 3.78 24.07 -14.09
C PHE A 78 4.32 23.61 -12.74
N THR A 79 4.58 22.31 -12.64
CA THR A 79 5.26 21.69 -11.51
C THR A 79 6.30 20.70 -12.00
N SER A 80 7.39 20.57 -11.24
CA SER A 80 8.40 19.53 -11.42
C SER A 80 8.43 18.55 -10.25
N ASP A 81 7.32 18.47 -9.49
CA ASP A 81 7.12 17.46 -8.46
C ASP A 81 6.90 16.09 -9.10
N TYR A 82 7.86 15.18 -8.94
CA TYR A 82 7.83 13.82 -9.49
C TYR A 82 6.75 12.94 -8.85
N ASP A 83 6.11 13.37 -7.75
CA ASP A 83 4.91 12.69 -7.25
C ASP A 83 3.69 12.90 -8.16
N LEU A 84 3.75 13.89 -9.05
CA LEU A 84 2.74 14.18 -10.07
C LEU A 84 3.17 13.74 -11.49
N SER A 85 4.33 13.07 -11.63
CA SER A 85 4.75 12.48 -12.89
C SER A 85 4.01 11.17 -13.18
N ASP A 86 4.22 10.63 -14.38
CA ASP A 86 3.87 9.25 -14.66
C ASP A 86 4.87 8.34 -13.96
N PHE A 87 4.37 7.32 -13.28
CA PHE A 87 5.21 6.29 -12.68
C PHE A 87 4.42 5.01 -12.39
N SER A 88 5.16 3.94 -12.18
CA SER A 88 4.65 2.73 -11.55
C SER A 88 5.41 2.45 -10.26
N SER A 89 4.74 1.86 -9.28
CA SER A 89 5.38 1.41 -8.06
C SER A 89 4.94 0.02 -7.63
N PHE A 90 5.87 -0.67 -7.00
CA PHE A 90 5.70 -2.03 -6.50
C PHE A 90 6.10 -2.07 -5.04
N LYS A 91 5.15 -2.50 -4.20
CA LYS A 91 5.33 -2.64 -2.75
C LYS A 91 5.01 -4.07 -2.34
N TYR A 92 5.92 -4.74 -1.67
CA TYR A 92 5.70 -6.10 -1.18
C TYR A 92 6.31 -6.30 0.20
N GLY A 93 5.87 -7.32 0.90
CA GLY A 93 6.41 -7.65 2.20
C GLY A 93 5.53 -8.62 2.97
N ALA A 94 5.73 -8.67 4.28
CA ALA A 94 4.97 -9.53 5.16
C ALA A 94 4.75 -8.90 6.54
N GLY A 95 3.59 -9.17 7.11
CA GLY A 95 3.26 -8.89 8.50
C GLY A 95 3.29 -10.16 9.36
N LEU A 96 3.74 -10.03 10.59
CA LEU A 96 3.57 -10.97 11.67
C LEU A 96 2.63 -10.33 12.69
N LYS A 97 1.60 -11.07 13.10
CA LYS A 97 0.71 -10.69 14.19
C LYS A 97 0.68 -11.81 15.21
N PHE A 98 1.13 -11.50 16.42
CA PHE A 98 1.02 -12.36 17.58
C PHE A 98 -0.16 -11.94 18.44
N ILE A 99 -1.02 -12.88 18.80
CA ILE A 99 -2.18 -12.69 19.66
C ILE A 99 -1.82 -13.26 21.03
N GLY A 100 -1.92 -12.44 22.06
CA GLY A 100 -1.58 -12.85 23.42
C GLY A 100 -2.57 -13.86 23.99
N ILE A 101 -2.14 -14.54 25.05
CA ILE A 101 -2.95 -15.55 25.74
C ILE A 101 -3.90 -14.84 26.72
N LYS A 102 -5.11 -15.38 26.86
CA LYS A 102 -6.10 -14.86 27.82
C LYS A 102 -5.50 -14.83 29.24
N GLY A 103 -5.60 -13.68 29.91
CA GLY A 103 -5.02 -13.46 31.24
C GLY A 103 -3.57 -12.99 31.26
N GLY A 104 -2.91 -12.89 30.10
CA GLY A 104 -1.58 -12.30 29.99
C GLY A 104 -1.60 -10.76 29.88
N SER A 105 -0.44 -10.13 30.12
CA SER A 105 -0.26 -8.67 30.01
C SER A 105 -0.20 -8.16 28.58
N LEU A 106 -0.14 -9.04 27.58
CA LEU A 106 -0.12 -8.71 26.16
C LEU A 106 -1.44 -9.11 25.52
N LYS A 107 -2.10 -8.18 24.82
CA LYS A 107 -3.26 -8.49 23.99
C LYS A 107 -2.82 -8.85 22.57
N GLN A 108 -1.94 -8.04 21.98
CA GLN A 108 -1.49 -8.24 20.61
C GLN A 108 -0.14 -7.56 20.38
N PHE A 109 0.72 -8.19 19.60
CA PHE A 109 1.92 -7.59 19.02
C PHE A 109 1.86 -7.74 17.50
N GLY A 110 2.29 -6.72 16.77
CA GLY A 110 2.43 -6.79 15.33
C GLY A 110 3.77 -6.23 14.87
N LEU A 111 4.32 -6.85 13.83
CA LEU A 111 5.51 -6.42 13.11
C LEU A 111 5.23 -6.55 11.61
N ARG A 112 5.59 -5.56 10.80
CA ARG A 112 5.43 -5.62 9.35
C ARG A 112 6.65 -5.03 8.68
N TYR A 113 7.20 -5.76 7.73
CA TYR A 113 8.23 -5.29 6.83
C TYR A 113 7.62 -5.05 5.44
N ALA A 114 8.08 -4.01 4.76
CA ALA A 114 7.73 -3.71 3.38
C ALA A 114 8.95 -3.18 2.62
N HIS A 115 9.13 -3.66 1.40
CA HIS A 115 10.00 -3.04 0.41
C HIS A 115 9.13 -2.29 -0.60
N TYR A 116 9.54 -1.08 -0.96
CA TYR A 116 8.87 -0.23 -1.95
C TYR A 116 9.88 0.20 -3.01
N SER A 117 9.46 0.17 -4.27
CA SER A 117 10.23 0.68 -5.41
C SER A 117 9.29 1.39 -6.38
N ARG A 118 9.78 2.45 -7.02
CA ARG A 118 9.08 3.24 -8.02
C ARG A 118 9.96 3.34 -9.28
N SER A 119 9.34 3.44 -10.45
CA SER A 119 10.01 3.42 -11.75
C SER A 119 10.95 4.59 -12.01
N ASP A 120 10.87 5.65 -11.21
CA ASP A 120 11.75 6.82 -11.23
C ASP A 120 13.01 6.65 -10.35
N GLY A 121 13.22 5.46 -9.78
CA GLY A 121 14.36 5.12 -8.95
C GLY A 121 14.15 5.33 -7.45
N LEU A 122 13.00 5.84 -7.01
CA LEU A 122 12.70 5.94 -5.58
C LEU A 122 12.45 4.55 -4.97
N TYR A 123 13.22 4.19 -3.93
CA TYR A 123 12.98 2.97 -3.17
C TYR A 123 13.21 3.18 -1.67
N PHE A 124 12.52 2.38 -0.85
CA PHE A 124 12.75 2.36 0.59
C PHE A 124 12.32 1.04 1.22
N ASN A 125 12.86 0.79 2.41
CA ASN A 125 12.43 -0.28 3.30
C ASN A 125 11.67 0.32 4.47
N GLN A 126 10.55 -0.27 4.84
CA GLN A 126 9.71 0.17 5.95
C GLN A 126 9.55 -0.97 6.95
N LEU A 127 9.86 -0.70 8.21
CA LEU A 127 9.53 -1.57 9.34
C LEU A 127 8.49 -0.87 10.20
N THR A 128 7.42 -1.57 10.57
CA THR A 128 6.35 -1.02 11.40
C THR A 128 5.99 -2.03 12.48
N SER A 129 5.84 -1.57 13.72
CA SER A 129 5.42 -2.41 14.83
C SER A 129 4.33 -1.73 15.66
N TYR A 130 3.53 -2.54 16.34
CA TYR A 130 2.57 -2.06 17.32
C TYR A 130 2.39 -3.08 18.45
N LEU A 131 2.00 -2.57 19.61
CA LEU A 131 1.71 -3.33 20.81
C LEU A 131 0.36 -2.91 21.37
N SER A 132 -0.45 -3.86 21.81
CA SER A 132 -1.71 -3.61 22.50
C SER A 132 -1.72 -4.37 23.82
N VAL A 133 -2.04 -3.66 24.90
CA VAL A 133 -2.15 -4.17 26.28
C VAL A 133 -3.63 -4.24 26.65
N PRO A 134 -4.07 -5.19 27.50
CA PRO A 134 -5.44 -5.22 27.98
C PRO A 134 -5.82 -3.90 28.69
N THR A 135 -7.00 -3.36 28.39
CA THR A 135 -7.62 -2.30 29.19
C THR A 135 -8.23 -2.92 30.45
N LYS A 136 -8.06 -2.26 31.59
CA LYS A 136 -8.69 -2.65 32.87
C LYS A 136 -10.21 -2.60 32.77
#